data_AF-A0A2M7FKJ8-F1
#
_entry.id   AF-A0A2M7FKJ8-F1
#
_cell.length_a   1.000
_cell.length_b   1.000
_cell.length_c   1.000
_cell.angle_alpha   90.00
_cell.angle_beta   90.00
_cell.angle_gamma   90.00
#
_symmetry.space_group_name_H-M   'P 1'
#
loop_
_entity.id
_entity.type
_entity.pdbx_description
1 polymer ?
#
loop_
_entity_poly.entity_id
_entity_poly.type
_entity_poly.pdbx_seq_one_letter_code
_entity_poly.pdbx_strand_id
1 'polypeptide(L)'
;MNTSEAGKYLATALQHQTISVRGARTHNLKNIDLDIPRNQLVVITGLSGSGKSSLAFDTLYAEGQRRYVESLSTYARQFLQLMDKPDVDVIEGLSPAISIEQKATSHNPRSTVGTVTEIHDYLRLLFARAGTPYCPEHKLPLQSQTVSQMVDAVLALPADTRLMIVAPVAREK
;
A
#
# COMPACT_ATOMS: atom_id res chain seq x y z
N MET A 1 -23.67 -38.92 -5.78
CA MET A 1 -23.28 -39.03 -4.36
C MET A 1 -22.38 -37.86 -4.02
N ASN A 2 -22.81 -37.07 -3.03
CA ASN A 2 -22.10 -36.04 -2.24
C ASN A 2 -21.26 -34.96 -2.94
N THR A 3 -21.93 -33.88 -3.39
CA THR A 3 -21.32 -32.55 -3.59
C THR A 3 -21.92 -31.45 -2.70
N SER A 4 -22.88 -31.77 -1.81
CA SER A 4 -23.61 -30.76 -1.01
C SER A 4 -23.13 -30.55 0.42
N GLU A 5 -22.19 -31.36 0.94
CA GLU A 5 -21.72 -31.23 2.34
C GLU A 5 -20.46 -30.38 2.48
N ALA A 6 -19.51 -30.46 1.54
CA ALA A 6 -18.27 -29.68 1.60
C ALA A 6 -18.52 -28.15 1.59
N GLY A 7 -19.53 -27.70 0.84
CA GLY A 7 -19.97 -26.29 0.83
C GLY A 7 -20.64 -25.86 2.14
N LYS A 8 -21.31 -26.79 2.84
CA LYS A 8 -21.92 -26.52 4.16
C LYS A 8 -20.85 -26.39 5.24
N TYR A 9 -19.80 -27.23 5.21
CA TYR A 9 -18.68 -27.10 6.16
C TYR A 9 -17.94 -25.76 6.01
N LEU A 10 -17.68 -25.30 4.80
CA LEU A 10 -17.05 -23.98 4.59
C LEU A 10 -17.97 -22.83 5.04
N ALA A 11 -19.27 -22.93 4.73
CA ALA A 11 -20.26 -21.95 5.16
C ALA A 11 -20.40 -21.89 6.70
N THR A 12 -20.34 -23.04 7.38
CA THR A 12 -20.40 -23.17 8.85
C THR A 12 -19.08 -22.80 9.53
N ALA A 13 -17.93 -23.04 8.93
CA ALA A 13 -16.65 -22.56 9.46
C ALA A 13 -16.51 -21.03 9.34
N LEU A 14 -17.20 -20.41 8.38
CA LEU A 14 -17.36 -18.96 8.24
C LEU A 14 -18.45 -18.39 9.19
N GLN A 15 -19.13 -19.21 10.00
CA GLN A 15 -20.25 -18.80 10.87
C GLN A 15 -19.90 -18.14 12.21
N HIS A 16 -18.65 -17.72 12.47
CA HIS A 16 -18.52 -16.53 13.32
C HIS A 16 -18.97 -15.33 12.49
N GLN A 17 -20.29 -15.23 12.31
CA GLN A 17 -20.98 -14.23 11.51
C GLN A 17 -20.92 -12.85 12.16
N THR A 18 -20.30 -12.72 13.34
CA THR A 18 -20.25 -11.49 14.10
C THR A 18 -18.84 -11.19 14.58
N ILE A 19 -18.49 -9.91 14.61
CA ILE A 19 -17.39 -9.36 15.39
C ILE A 19 -17.98 -9.02 16.74
N SER A 20 -17.57 -9.74 17.78
CA SER A 20 -18.06 -9.54 19.13
C SER A 20 -17.08 -8.67 19.90
N VAL A 21 -17.53 -7.49 20.29
CA VAL A 21 -16.78 -6.52 21.10
C VAL A 21 -17.34 -6.57 22.51
N ARG A 22 -16.46 -6.75 23.51
CA ARG A 22 -16.83 -6.78 24.92
C ARG A 22 -15.99 -5.78 25.72
N GLY A 23 -16.67 -4.96 26.51
CA GLY A 23 -16.08 -3.99 27.43
C GLY A 23 -15.27 -2.89 26.75
N ALA A 24 -15.74 -2.33 25.63
CA ALA A 24 -15.00 -1.24 24.98
C ALA A 24 -15.11 0.07 25.79
N ARG A 25 -13.95 0.63 26.16
CA ARG A 25 -13.78 1.79 27.04
C ARG A 25 -12.86 2.87 26.46
N THR A 26 -12.33 2.66 25.26
CA THR A 26 -11.47 3.62 24.57
C THR A 26 -12.10 5.03 24.49
N HIS A 27 -11.34 6.03 24.93
CA HIS A 27 -11.78 7.43 25.06
C HIS A 27 -13.04 7.61 25.92
N ASN A 28 -14.19 7.89 25.30
CA ASN A 28 -15.44 8.21 25.99
C ASN A 28 -16.46 7.07 25.95
N LEU A 29 -16.08 5.89 25.43
CA LEU A 29 -16.92 4.70 25.43
C LEU A 29 -17.19 4.25 26.88
N LYS A 30 -18.43 3.87 27.15
CA LYS A 30 -18.92 3.58 28.51
C LYS A 30 -19.02 2.08 28.77
N ASN A 31 -17.90 1.36 28.58
CA ASN A 31 -17.82 -0.09 28.76
C ASN A 31 -18.90 -0.82 27.95
N ILE A 32 -18.91 -0.58 26.63
CA ILE A 32 -19.98 -1.08 25.77
C ILE A 32 -19.68 -2.48 25.23
N ASP A 33 -20.73 -3.28 25.13
CA ASP A 33 -20.74 -4.58 24.45
C ASP A 33 -21.56 -4.47 23.17
N LEU A 34 -21.04 -4.98 22.05
CA LEU A 34 -21.79 -5.03 20.80
C LEU A 34 -21.37 -6.21 19.93
N ASP A 35 -22.29 -6.65 19.08
CA ASP A 35 -22.06 -7.66 18.05
C ASP A 35 -22.30 -7.02 16.67
N ILE A 36 -21.27 -7.00 15.84
CA ILE A 36 -21.30 -6.42 14.49
C ILE A 36 -21.38 -7.55 13.47
N PRO A 37 -22.38 -7.59 12.56
CA PRO A 37 -22.43 -8.62 11.54
C PRO A 37 -21.25 -8.51 10.56
N ARG A 38 -20.57 -9.63 10.30
CA ARG A 38 -19.49 -9.74 9.31
C ARG A 38 -20.07 -9.85 7.91
N ASN A 39 -19.24 -9.49 6.92
CA ASN A 39 -19.56 -9.53 5.49
C ASN A 39 -20.81 -8.71 5.11
N GLN A 40 -21.10 -7.67 5.91
CA GLN A 40 -22.18 -6.74 5.67
C GLN A 40 -21.66 -5.31 5.71
N LEU A 41 -22.33 -4.40 5.01
CA LEU A 41 -22.08 -2.97 5.14
C LEU A 41 -22.72 -2.48 6.45
N VAL A 42 -21.90 -2.22 7.45
CA VAL A 42 -22.35 -1.70 8.74
C VAL A 42 -22.07 -0.20 8.82
N VAL A 43 -23.11 0.57 9.15
CA VAL A 43 -23.02 2.02 9.31
C VAL A 43 -23.14 2.38 10.78
N ILE A 44 -22.11 2.99 11.35
CA ILE A 44 -22.13 3.52 12.72
C ILE A 44 -22.56 5.00 12.65
N THR A 45 -23.71 5.31 13.25
CA THR A 45 -24.30 6.66 13.24
C THR A 45 -24.54 7.19 14.65
N GLY A 46 -24.80 8.50 14.78
CA GLY A 46 -25.00 9.19 16.06
C GLY A 46 -24.44 10.61 16.08
N LEU A 47 -24.82 11.38 17.10
CA LEU A 47 -24.40 12.79 17.29
C LEU A 47 -22.88 12.96 17.35
N SER A 48 -22.37 14.15 17.02
CA SER A 48 -20.94 14.45 17.19
C SER A 48 -20.51 14.20 18.64
N GLY A 49 -19.33 13.59 18.82
CA GLY A 49 -18.84 13.22 20.15
C GLY A 49 -19.47 11.97 20.78
N SER A 50 -20.41 11.27 20.11
CA SER A 50 -21.05 10.07 20.68
C SER A 50 -20.14 8.82 20.81
N GLY A 51 -18.86 8.91 20.41
CA GLY A 51 -17.92 7.78 20.46
C GLY A 51 -17.83 6.93 19.20
N LYS A 52 -18.40 7.35 18.07
CA LYS A 52 -18.34 6.61 16.79
C LYS A 52 -16.92 6.36 16.33
N SER A 53 -16.10 7.43 16.30
CA SER A 53 -14.70 7.34 15.90
C SER A 53 -13.88 6.53 16.90
N SER A 54 -14.17 6.70 18.19
CA SER A 54 -13.56 5.92 19.28
C SER A 54 -13.78 4.41 19.09
N LEU A 55 -14.99 4.01 18.68
CA LEU A 55 -15.30 2.61 18.40
C LEU A 55 -14.69 2.14 17.07
N ALA A 56 -14.87 2.89 15.98
CA ALA A 56 -14.47 2.48 14.64
C ALA A 56 -12.95 2.50 14.42
N PHE A 57 -12.30 3.62 14.73
CA PHE A 57 -10.89 3.86 14.45
C PHE A 57 -10.02 3.46 15.65
N ASP A 58 -10.34 4.01 16.82
CA ASP A 58 -9.45 3.88 17.99
C ASP A 58 -9.59 2.52 18.68
N THR A 59 -10.67 1.76 18.42
CA THR A 59 -10.87 0.41 18.97
C THR A 59 -10.79 -0.68 17.91
N LEU A 60 -11.72 -0.71 16.95
CA LEU A 60 -11.82 -1.80 15.97
C LEU A 60 -10.66 -1.81 14.98
N TYR A 61 -10.36 -0.67 14.35
CA TYR A 61 -9.24 -0.57 13.41
C TYR A 61 -7.90 -0.76 14.13
N ALA A 62 -7.69 -0.10 15.27
CA ALA A 62 -6.48 -0.24 16.07
C ALA A 62 -6.21 -1.71 16.46
N GLU A 63 -7.21 -2.45 16.97
CA GLU A 63 -7.05 -3.89 17.26
C GLU A 63 -6.80 -4.73 16.01
N GLY A 64 -7.52 -4.44 14.92
CA GLY A 64 -7.39 -5.20 13.67
C GLY A 64 -6.00 -5.04 13.06
N GLN A 65 -5.46 -3.83 13.09
CA GLN A 65 -4.10 -3.53 12.64
C GLN A 65 -3.05 -4.13 13.58
N ARG A 66 -3.20 -3.97 14.90
CA ARG A 66 -2.29 -4.53 15.91
C ARG A 66 -2.15 -6.04 15.77
N ARG A 67 -3.27 -6.77 15.69
CA ARG A 67 -3.26 -8.25 15.54
C ARG A 67 -2.62 -8.70 14.24
N TYR A 68 -2.84 -7.97 13.15
CA TYR A 68 -2.20 -8.27 11.87
C TYR A 68 -0.68 -8.08 11.97
N VAL A 69 -0.22 -6.97 12.54
CA VAL A 69 1.21 -6.70 12.77
C VAL A 69 1.84 -7.76 13.70
N GLU A 70 1.11 -8.19 14.73
CA GLU A 70 1.53 -9.26 15.62
C GLU A 70 1.65 -10.60 14.90
N SER A 71 0.94 -10.84 13.80
CA SER A 71 1.13 -12.06 13.00
C SER A 71 2.41 -12.04 12.14
N LEU A 72 3.06 -10.88 11.99
CA LEU A 72 4.29 -10.74 11.20
C LEU A 72 5.53 -11.26 11.96
N SER A 73 6.64 -11.39 11.22
CA SER A 73 7.90 -11.89 11.75
C SER A 73 8.40 -11.08 12.95
N THR A 74 9.13 -11.73 13.85
CA THR A 74 9.73 -11.10 15.04
C THR A 74 10.59 -9.87 14.69
N TYR A 75 11.27 -9.91 13.54
CA TYR A 75 12.02 -8.79 12.99
C TYR A 75 11.11 -7.64 12.55
N ALA A 76 10.01 -7.91 11.83
CA ALA A 76 9.08 -6.87 11.40
C ALA A 76 8.43 -6.14 12.60
N ARG A 77 8.18 -6.85 13.70
CA ARG A 77 7.68 -6.25 14.95
C ARG A 77 8.65 -5.26 15.60
N GLN A 78 9.96 -5.32 15.31
CA GLN A 78 10.94 -4.35 15.85
C GLN A 78 10.88 -2.99 15.15
N PHE A 79 10.46 -2.94 13.88
CA PHE A 79 10.43 -1.70 13.08
C PHE A 79 9.05 -1.04 13.06
N LEU A 80 8.01 -1.79 13.43
CA LEU A 80 6.67 -1.25 13.53
C LEU A 80 6.50 -0.70 14.95
N GLN A 81 6.12 0.58 15.05
CA GLN A 81 5.68 1.14 16.32
C GLN A 81 4.57 0.23 16.85
N LEU A 82 4.77 -0.33 18.05
CA LEU A 82 3.71 -1.03 18.76
C LEU A 82 2.58 -0.01 18.94
N MET A 83 1.45 -0.28 18.30
CA MET A 83 0.26 0.54 18.50
C MET A 83 -0.22 0.33 19.93
N ASP A 84 -0.60 1.42 20.60
CA ASP A 84 -1.21 1.33 21.93
C ASP A 84 -2.41 0.38 21.87
N LYS A 85 -2.43 -0.59 22.79
CA LYS A 85 -3.55 -1.51 22.88
C LYS A 85 -4.78 -0.73 23.35
N PRO A 86 -5.88 -0.70 22.59
CA PRO A 86 -7.08 -0.01 23.03
C PRO A 86 -7.68 -0.67 24.27
N ASP A 87 -8.40 0.14 25.05
CA ASP A 87 -9.04 -0.32 26.28
C ASP A 87 -10.34 -1.06 25.95
N VAL A 88 -10.21 -2.38 25.81
CA VAL A 88 -11.27 -3.33 25.51
C VAL A 88 -10.95 -4.66 26.18
N ASP A 89 -11.95 -5.35 26.71
CA ASP A 89 -11.74 -6.65 27.36
C ASP A 89 -11.41 -7.72 26.33
N VAL A 90 -12.32 -7.90 25.36
CA VAL A 90 -12.20 -8.91 24.32
C VAL A 90 -12.80 -8.39 23.01
N ILE A 91 -12.11 -8.69 21.89
CA ILE A 91 -12.72 -8.62 20.56
C ILE A 91 -12.50 -9.96 19.86
N GLU A 92 -13.57 -10.60 19.41
CA GLU A 92 -13.54 -11.86 18.66
C GLU A 92 -14.06 -11.68 17.23
N GLY A 93 -13.60 -12.52 16.31
CA GLY A 93 -14.04 -12.47 14.90
C GLY A 93 -13.51 -11.28 14.09
N LEU A 94 -12.59 -10.47 14.62
CA LEU A 94 -12.02 -9.32 13.92
C LEU A 94 -11.04 -9.75 12.82
N SER A 95 -11.18 -9.15 11.64
CA SER A 95 -10.25 -9.34 10.50
C SER A 95 -9.13 -8.31 10.53
N PRO A 96 -8.02 -8.51 9.78
CA PRO A 96 -7.11 -7.41 9.48
C PRO A 96 -7.89 -6.20 8.98
N ALA A 97 -7.65 -5.05 9.59
CA ALA A 97 -8.43 -3.84 9.35
C ALA A 97 -7.62 -2.84 8.52
N ILE A 98 -8.31 -2.12 7.64
CA ILE A 98 -7.77 -1.02 6.83
C ILE A 98 -8.65 0.20 7.12
N SER A 99 -8.04 1.32 7.52
CA SER A 99 -8.77 2.59 7.63
C SER A 99 -8.64 3.37 6.33
N ILE A 100 -9.74 3.96 5.90
CA ILE A 100 -9.78 4.90 4.79
C ILE A 100 -10.32 6.20 5.38
N GLU A 101 -9.42 7.13 5.66
CA GLU A 101 -9.70 8.40 6.31
C GLU A 101 -9.46 9.56 5.35
N GLN A 102 -10.19 10.66 5.55
CA GLN A 102 -9.89 11.94 4.93
C GLN A 102 -8.76 12.65 5.70
N LYS A 103 -7.60 11.98 5.89
CA LYS A 103 -6.39 12.66 6.35
C LYS A 103 -5.79 13.41 5.16
N ALA A 104 -5.40 14.67 5.37
CA ALA A 104 -4.79 15.48 4.32
C ALA A 104 -3.60 14.70 3.73
N THR A 105 -3.68 14.44 2.42
CA THR A 105 -2.61 13.77 1.69
C THR A 105 -1.32 14.56 1.86
N SER A 106 -0.23 13.87 2.17
CA SER A 106 1.12 14.44 2.19
C SER A 106 1.34 15.32 0.95
N HIS A 107 1.56 16.62 1.17
CA HIS A 107 1.84 17.58 0.11
C HIS A 107 3.31 17.49 -0.32
N ASN A 108 3.67 16.38 -0.96
CA ASN A 108 4.95 16.28 -1.67
C ASN A 108 4.75 16.81 -3.10
N PRO A 109 5.46 17.85 -3.54
CA PRO A 109 5.30 18.42 -4.87
C PRO A 109 5.65 17.46 -6.02
N ARG A 110 6.34 16.34 -5.74
CA ARG A 110 6.61 15.28 -6.71
C ARG A 110 5.55 14.17 -6.71
N SER A 111 4.59 14.22 -5.80
CA SER A 111 3.48 13.27 -5.74
C SER A 111 2.34 13.74 -6.63
N THR A 112 1.84 12.84 -7.46
CA THR A 112 0.70 13.06 -8.35
C THR A 112 -0.31 11.92 -8.16
N VAL A 113 -1.51 12.07 -8.72
CA VAL A 113 -2.50 10.97 -8.73
C VAL A 113 -1.90 9.70 -9.33
N GLY A 114 -1.09 9.82 -10.39
CA GLY A 114 -0.45 8.68 -11.03
C GLY A 114 0.57 7.96 -10.15
N THR A 115 1.27 8.67 -9.26
CA THR A 115 2.22 8.03 -8.33
C THR A 115 1.52 7.43 -7.11
N VAL A 116 0.46 8.07 -6.61
CA VAL A 116 -0.31 7.55 -5.46
C VAL A 116 -1.09 6.28 -5.82
N THR A 117 -1.57 6.20 -7.06
CA THR A 117 -2.31 5.04 -7.58
C THR A 117 -1.41 3.99 -8.23
N GLU A 118 -0.09 4.20 -8.23
CA GLU A 118 0.91 3.34 -8.91
C GLU A 118 0.74 3.22 -10.44
N ILE A 119 -0.26 3.86 -11.05
CA ILE A 119 -0.49 3.88 -12.50
C ILE A 119 0.77 4.37 -13.23
N HIS A 120 1.46 5.37 -12.68
CA HIS A 120 2.69 5.89 -13.27
C HIS A 120 3.78 4.82 -13.38
N ASP A 121 3.88 3.89 -12.42
CA ASP A 121 4.89 2.83 -12.44
C ASP A 121 4.59 1.81 -13.55
N TYR A 122 3.32 1.46 -13.73
CA TYR A 122 2.90 0.64 -14.86
C TYR A 122 3.15 1.34 -16.20
N LEU A 123 2.88 2.64 -16.29
CA LEU A 123 3.16 3.42 -17.49
C LEU A 123 4.66 3.44 -17.79
N ARG A 124 5.52 3.64 -16.79
CA ARG A 124 6.98 3.60 -16.97
C ARG A 124 7.44 2.25 -17.54
N LEU A 125 6.91 1.16 -17.01
CA LEU A 125 7.22 -0.18 -17.51
C LEU A 125 6.72 -0.36 -18.95
N LEU A 126 5.50 0.08 -19.25
CA LEU A 126 4.93 0.03 -20.59
C LEU A 126 5.80 0.80 -21.60
N PHE A 127 6.15 2.06 -21.32
CA PHE A 127 6.97 2.89 -22.20
C PHE A 127 8.40 2.36 -22.34
N ALA A 128 8.98 1.80 -21.27
CA ALA A 128 10.32 1.21 -21.34
C ALA A 128 10.36 -0.08 -22.20
N ARG A 129 9.27 -0.85 -22.21
CA ARG A 129 9.20 -2.15 -22.91
C ARG A 129 8.66 -2.06 -24.33
N ALA A 130 7.69 -1.18 -24.57
CA ALA A 130 6.96 -1.08 -25.84
C ALA A 130 7.09 0.28 -26.52
N GLY A 131 7.61 1.30 -25.82
CA GLY A 131 7.79 2.63 -26.40
C GLY A 131 8.94 2.64 -27.40
N THR A 132 8.68 3.17 -28.60
CA THR A 132 9.74 3.51 -29.55
C THR A 132 10.29 4.89 -29.18
N PRO A 133 11.57 5.02 -28.80
CA PRO A 133 12.15 6.31 -28.47
C PRO A 133 12.47 7.10 -29.74
N TYR A 134 12.25 8.42 -29.72
CA TYR A 134 12.49 9.31 -30.85
C TYR A 134 13.45 10.44 -30.48
N CYS A 135 14.27 10.87 -31.43
CA CYS A 135 15.13 12.05 -31.28
C CYS A 135 14.26 13.32 -31.13
N PRO A 136 14.49 14.18 -30.12
CA PRO A 136 13.66 15.36 -29.88
C PRO A 136 13.78 16.42 -31.00
N GLU A 137 14.93 16.50 -31.67
CA GLU A 137 15.18 17.46 -32.75
C GLU A 137 14.75 16.91 -34.12
N HIS A 138 15.24 15.72 -34.47
CA HIS A 138 15.06 15.14 -35.81
C HIS A 138 13.75 14.34 -35.98
N LYS A 139 13.07 13.99 -34.88
CA LYS A 139 11.84 13.16 -34.86
C LYS A 139 11.98 11.78 -35.54
N LEU A 140 13.21 11.27 -35.64
CA LEU A 140 13.51 9.93 -36.13
C LEU A 140 13.59 8.92 -34.98
N PRO A 141 13.24 7.64 -35.20
CA PRO A 141 13.35 6.60 -34.18
C PRO A 141 14.82 6.37 -33.82
N LEU A 142 15.13 6.32 -32.52
CA LEU A 142 16.48 6.06 -32.03
C LEU A 142 16.86 4.59 -32.23
N GLN A 143 18.12 4.37 -32.59
CA GLN A 143 18.71 3.05 -32.81
C GLN A 143 19.95 2.88 -31.94
N SER A 144 20.31 1.62 -31.65
CA SER A 144 21.57 1.32 -30.97
C SER A 144 22.76 1.66 -31.88
N GLN A 145 23.76 2.34 -31.32
CA GLN A 145 25.01 2.63 -32.02
C GLN A 145 26.06 1.55 -31.70
N THR A 146 26.86 1.20 -32.70
CA THR A 146 28.05 0.36 -32.54
C THR A 146 29.23 1.18 -32.02
N VAL A 147 30.22 0.51 -31.40
CA VAL A 147 31.44 1.18 -30.94
C VAL A 147 32.16 1.89 -32.08
N SER A 148 32.24 1.28 -33.27
CA SER A 148 32.84 1.91 -34.45
C SER A 148 32.12 3.19 -34.84
N GLN A 149 30.78 3.19 -34.89
CA GLN A 149 29.99 4.40 -35.18
C GLN A 149 30.21 5.49 -34.13
N MET A 150 30.40 5.14 -32.85
CA MET A 150 30.74 6.10 -31.81
C MET A 150 32.14 6.69 -32.01
N VAL A 151 33.13 5.86 -32.36
CA VAL A 151 34.51 6.29 -32.66
C VAL A 151 34.55 7.21 -33.88
N ASP A 152 33.86 6.82 -34.96
CA ASP A 152 33.76 7.62 -36.19
C ASP A 152 33.15 9.00 -35.90
N ALA A 153 32.11 9.05 -35.06
CA ALA A 153 31.49 10.31 -34.65
C ALA A 153 32.45 11.22 -33.86
N VAL A 154 33.31 10.64 -33.01
CA VAL A 154 34.34 11.40 -32.27
C VAL A 154 35.46 11.89 -33.20
N LEU A 155 35.91 11.06 -34.15
CA LEU A 155 36.95 11.42 -35.11
C LEU A 155 36.48 12.48 -36.13
N ALA A 156 35.18 12.59 -36.35
CA ALA A 156 34.58 13.63 -37.20
C ALA A 156 34.54 15.03 -36.56
N LEU A 157 34.88 15.16 -35.28
CA LEU A 157 34.97 16.46 -34.61
C LEU A 157 36.16 17.28 -35.16
N PRO A 158 36.11 18.62 -35.08
CA PRO A 158 37.21 19.47 -35.53
C PRO A 158 38.55 19.09 -34.88
N ALA A 159 39.65 19.24 -35.62
CA ALA A 159 41.00 19.03 -35.10
C ALA A 159 41.24 19.90 -33.85
N ASP A 160 42.05 19.38 -32.92
CA ASP A 160 42.38 20.03 -31.65
C ASP A 160 41.21 20.22 -30.65
N THR A 161 40.05 19.59 -30.91
CA THR A 161 38.95 19.54 -29.93
C THR A 161 39.39 18.77 -28.69
N ARG A 162 39.51 19.46 -27.54
CA ARG A 162 39.85 18.84 -26.26
C ARG A 162 38.62 18.17 -25.66
N LEU A 163 38.69 16.85 -25.43
CA LEU A 163 37.62 16.06 -24.85
C LEU A 163 38.10 15.36 -23.57
N MET A 164 37.20 15.17 -22.61
CA MET A 164 37.43 14.32 -21.43
C MET A 164 36.59 13.06 -21.59
N ILE A 165 37.23 11.90 -21.77
CA ILE A 165 36.55 10.62 -21.86
C ILE A 165 36.30 10.11 -20.45
N VAL A 166 35.03 9.92 -20.11
CA VAL A 166 34.59 9.36 -18.83
C VAL A 166 33.87 8.03 -19.04
N ALA A 167 34.16 7.07 -18.16
CA ALA A 167 33.42 5.82 -18.07
C ALA A 167 32.70 5.79 -16.72
N PRO A 168 31.39 6.13 -16.65
CA PRO A 168 30.62 6.13 -15.41
C PRO A 168 30.28 4.68 -15.01
N VAL A 169 31.29 3.92 -14.61
CA VAL A 169 31.12 2.57 -14.08
C VAL A 169 30.59 2.67 -12.66
N ALA A 170 29.42 2.10 -12.40
CA ALA A 170 28.92 1.95 -11.03
C ALA A 170 29.88 1.01 -10.28
N ARG A 171 30.68 1.54 -9.35
CA ARG A 171 31.45 0.70 -8.44
C ARG A 171 30.47 0.06 -7.45
N GLU A 172 30.50 -1.26 -7.33
CA GLU A 172 29.86 -1.95 -6.21
C GLU A 172 30.43 -1.34 -4.91
N LYS A 173 29.53 -0.93 -4.00
CA LYS A 173 29.88 -0.48 -2.65
C LYS A 173 29.84 -1.66 -1.71
#